data_AF-A0A6A5WN32-F1
#
_entry.id   AF-A0A6A5WN32-F1
#
_cell.length_a   1.000
_cell.length_b   1.000
_cell.length_c   1.000
_cell.angle_alpha   90.00
_cell.angle_beta   90.00
_cell.angle_gamma   90.00
#
_symmetry.space_group_name_H-M   'P 1'
#
loop_
_entity.id
_entity.type
_entity.pdbx_description
1 polymer ?
#
loop_
_entity_poly.entity_id
_entity_poly.type
_entity_poly.pdbx_seq_one_letter_code
_entity_poly.pdbx_strand_id
1 'polypeptide(L)'
;PTKTAQPSTILPHTQWNPKLNPPSETYAPPLEVPARRPDQSYASWLWGAGRTYIQFYKTGIKRVRSTAKLAKTWRTAMKEASAKSPSTSPSGQEGSSILSPRESAITRAQWQVILRSRKDMLRLPVFGILLLVMGEWLPFLVIWLTPVVPESCRIPAQVEREQTKKETRRRERERRLALDAHRLLARDRKVGTGQAAQAIPSPQAVQLDDVKRLDLLSLLTLSTKLDTHSKFWDFLFITPPKGVLRWGLQRQLSYLHKDDALIQRDGGWQGLGKEEVQRACVERGFDVLGKSEGDMRKALAGWYARK
;
A
#
# COMPACT_ATOMS: atom_id res chain seq x y z
N PRO A 1 36.82 -4.27 17.04
CA PRO A 1 35.50 -4.89 17.29
C PRO A 1 34.63 -4.92 16.02
N THR A 2 34.88 -5.94 15.20
CA THR A 2 34.25 -6.23 13.92
C THR A 2 32.81 -6.70 14.11
N LYS A 3 31.84 -5.89 13.66
CA LYS A 3 30.43 -6.26 13.63
C LYS A 3 30.17 -7.01 12.33
N THR A 4 30.38 -8.32 12.37
CA THR A 4 30.05 -9.24 11.28
C THR A 4 28.58 -9.08 10.92
N ALA A 5 28.29 -8.61 9.71
CA ALA A 5 26.93 -8.56 9.19
C ALA A 5 26.44 -10.01 9.05
N GLN A 6 25.51 -10.40 9.90
CA GLN A 6 24.87 -11.70 9.81
C GLN A 6 24.10 -11.79 8.49
N PRO A 7 24.15 -12.93 7.78
CA PRO A 7 23.21 -13.19 6.71
C PRO A 7 21.81 -13.04 7.29
N SER A 8 20.94 -12.35 6.55
CA SER A 8 19.55 -12.13 6.89
C SER A 8 18.88 -13.49 7.14
N THR A 9 18.91 -13.92 8.40
CA THR A 9 18.38 -15.21 8.83
C THR A 9 16.87 -15.07 8.73
N ILE A 10 16.34 -15.66 7.66
CA ILE A 10 14.92 -15.86 7.43
C ILE A 10 14.37 -16.54 8.69
N LEU A 11 13.50 -15.86 9.43
CA LEU A 11 12.80 -16.43 10.57
C LEU A 11 12.15 -17.76 10.15
N PRO A 12 12.11 -18.78 11.03
CA PRO A 12 11.68 -20.12 10.67
C PRO A 12 10.31 -20.13 9.96
N HIS A 13 10.26 -20.81 8.82
CA HIS A 13 9.17 -20.88 7.83
C HIS A 13 7.82 -21.45 8.34
N THR A 14 7.61 -21.62 9.64
CA THR A 14 6.53 -22.47 10.20
C THR A 14 5.11 -21.91 10.07
N GLN A 15 4.89 -20.68 9.57
CA GLN A 15 3.56 -20.11 9.36
C GLN A 15 3.43 -19.26 8.07
N TRP A 16 4.22 -19.54 7.03
CA TRP A 16 4.02 -18.85 5.74
C TRP A 16 2.71 -19.31 5.09
N ASN A 17 1.64 -18.53 5.25
CA ASN A 17 0.36 -18.83 4.61
C ASN A 17 0.33 -18.28 3.17
N PRO A 18 0.36 -19.15 2.13
CA PRO A 18 0.39 -18.73 0.74
C PRO A 18 -0.92 -18.10 0.25
N LYS A 19 -2.03 -18.29 0.99
CA LYS A 19 -3.31 -17.63 0.68
C LYS A 19 -3.29 -16.15 1.07
N LEU A 20 -2.57 -15.80 2.14
CA LEU A 20 -2.46 -14.42 2.62
C LEU A 20 -1.29 -13.66 2.01
N ASN A 21 -0.16 -14.34 1.85
CA ASN A 21 1.11 -13.71 1.54
C ASN A 21 1.52 -14.01 0.08
N PRO A 22 1.66 -12.98 -0.78
CA PRO A 22 2.20 -13.13 -2.11
C PRO A 22 3.57 -13.83 -2.11
N PRO A 23 3.88 -14.68 -3.11
CA PRO A 23 5.18 -15.34 -3.21
C PRO A 23 6.34 -14.35 -3.11
N SER A 24 7.46 -14.79 -2.53
CA SER A 24 8.64 -13.95 -2.30
C SER A 24 9.21 -13.31 -3.58
N GLU A 25 9.02 -13.96 -4.73
CA GLU A 25 9.41 -13.47 -6.05
C GLU A 25 8.66 -12.20 -6.49
N THR A 26 7.53 -11.88 -5.86
CA THR A 26 6.73 -10.68 -6.20
C THR A 26 7.31 -9.39 -5.59
N TYR A 27 8.20 -9.51 -4.59
CA TYR A 27 8.84 -8.38 -3.93
C TYR A 27 10.14 -7.97 -4.62
N ALA A 28 10.69 -6.82 -4.21
CA ALA A 28 12.00 -6.38 -4.66
C ALA A 28 13.09 -7.39 -4.23
N PRO A 29 14.11 -7.65 -5.07
CA PRO A 29 15.25 -8.48 -4.66
C PRO A 29 16.05 -7.79 -3.55
N PRO A 30 16.75 -8.53 -2.68
CA PRO A 30 17.64 -7.91 -1.71
C PRO A 30 18.76 -7.16 -2.45
N LEU A 31 19.03 -5.93 -2.01
CA LEU A 31 20.14 -5.12 -2.51
C LEU A 31 21.22 -5.06 -1.43
N GLU A 32 22.26 -5.85 -1.61
CA GLU A 32 23.42 -5.89 -0.71
C GLU A 32 24.63 -5.33 -1.45
N VAL A 33 24.94 -4.06 -1.19
CA VAL A 33 26.14 -3.41 -1.73
C VAL A 33 27.29 -3.66 -0.74
N PRO A 34 28.37 -4.34 -1.16
CA PRO A 34 29.47 -4.65 -0.25
C PRO A 34 30.15 -3.37 0.23
N ALA A 35 30.46 -3.32 1.53
CA ALA A 35 31.26 -2.23 2.09
C ALA A 35 32.65 -2.20 1.44
N ARG A 36 33.18 -1.00 1.22
CA ARG A 36 34.52 -0.82 0.68
C ARG A 36 35.54 -1.45 1.64
N ARG A 37 36.38 -2.35 1.13
CA ARG A 37 37.49 -2.91 1.89
C ARG A 37 38.61 -1.87 2.05
N PRO A 38 39.34 -1.86 3.18
CA PRO A 38 40.35 -0.84 3.47
C PRO A 38 41.48 -0.79 2.44
N ASP A 39 41.81 -1.92 1.82
CA ASP A 39 42.85 -2.13 0.80
C ASP A 39 42.39 -1.91 -0.65
N GLN A 40 41.08 -1.74 -0.88
CA GLN A 40 40.52 -1.67 -2.23
C GLN A 40 40.54 -0.24 -2.79
N SER A 41 40.93 -0.10 -4.06
CA SER A 41 40.84 1.16 -4.79
C SER A 41 39.37 1.61 -4.96
N TYR A 42 39.14 2.92 -4.89
CA TYR A 42 37.79 3.48 -4.98
C TYR A 42 37.09 3.14 -6.29
N ALA A 43 37.82 3.18 -7.42
CA ALA A 43 37.27 2.85 -8.73
C ALA A 43 36.85 1.36 -8.84
N SER A 44 37.67 0.44 -8.32
CA SER A 44 37.32 -0.99 -8.28
C SER A 44 36.08 -1.26 -7.43
N TRP A 45 35.98 -0.60 -6.26
CA TRP A 45 34.81 -0.68 -5.42
C TRP A 45 33.57 -0.12 -6.12
N LEU A 46 33.68 1.05 -6.76
CA LEU A 46 32.57 1.70 -7.45
C LEU A 46 32.04 0.85 -8.61
N TRP A 47 32.93 0.25 -9.41
CA TRP A 47 32.57 -0.69 -10.47
C TRP A 47 31.84 -1.93 -9.93
N GLY A 48 32.35 -2.48 -8.82
CA GLY A 48 31.69 -3.58 -8.12
C GLY A 48 30.28 -3.20 -7.65
N ALA A 49 30.14 -2.05 -7.02
CA ALA A 49 28.86 -1.50 -6.58
C ALA A 49 27.90 -1.28 -7.77
N GLY A 50 28.36 -0.65 -8.86
CA GLY A 50 27.55 -0.44 -10.06
C GLY A 50 27.04 -1.75 -10.66
N ARG A 51 27.88 -2.79 -10.73
CA ARG A 51 27.47 -4.12 -11.18
C ARG A 51 26.38 -4.73 -10.29
N THR A 52 26.44 -4.55 -8.96
CA THR A 52 25.38 -5.02 -8.06
C THR A 52 24.04 -4.34 -8.34
N TYR A 53 24.03 -3.02 -8.59
CA TYR A 53 22.81 -2.30 -8.97
C TYR A 53 22.24 -2.77 -10.30
N ILE A 54 23.08 -2.98 -11.32
CA ILE A 54 22.63 -3.49 -12.62
C ILE A 54 21.99 -4.88 -12.47
N GLN A 55 22.58 -5.76 -11.65
CA GLN A 55 21.99 -7.09 -11.38
C GLN A 55 20.68 -7.00 -10.62
N PHE A 56 20.59 -6.11 -9.63
CA PHE A 56 19.36 -5.80 -8.92
C PHE A 56 18.24 -5.38 -9.89
N TYR A 57 18.50 -4.43 -10.81
CA TYR A 57 17.51 -3.99 -11.77
C TYR A 57 17.12 -5.05 -12.79
N LYS A 58 18.08 -5.82 -13.32
CA LYS A 58 17.78 -6.95 -14.22
C LYS A 58 16.86 -7.97 -13.54
N THR A 59 17.14 -8.28 -12.28
CA THR A 59 16.33 -9.19 -11.47
C THR A 59 14.94 -8.61 -11.20
N GLY A 60 14.86 -7.33 -10.84
CA GLY A 60 13.60 -6.61 -10.65
C GLY A 60 12.73 -6.64 -11.91
N ILE A 61 13.29 -6.34 -13.09
CA ILE A 61 12.56 -6.39 -14.38
C ILE A 61 12.05 -7.81 -14.67
N LYS A 62 12.86 -8.85 -14.40
CA LYS A 62 12.43 -10.25 -14.54
C LYS A 62 11.25 -10.57 -13.62
N ARG A 63 11.30 -10.13 -12.35
CA ARG A 63 10.23 -10.30 -11.36
C ARG A 63 8.94 -9.58 -11.74
N VAL A 64 9.02 -8.37 -12.30
CA VAL A 64 7.83 -7.64 -12.80
C VAL A 64 7.13 -8.45 -13.90
N ARG A 65 7.91 -8.99 -14.85
CA ARG A 65 7.36 -9.79 -15.96
C ARG A 65 6.80 -11.14 -15.48
N SER A 66 7.47 -11.86 -14.59
CA SER A 66 6.94 -13.12 -14.03
C SER A 66 5.64 -12.86 -13.26
N THR A 67 5.62 -11.83 -12.42
CA THR A 67 4.44 -11.42 -11.64
C THR A 67 3.27 -11.04 -12.56
N ALA A 68 3.53 -10.37 -13.69
CA ALA A 68 2.49 -10.07 -14.67
C ALA A 68 1.93 -11.31 -15.36
N LYS A 69 2.77 -12.33 -15.64
CA LYS A 69 2.32 -13.63 -16.17
C LYS A 69 1.43 -14.35 -15.15
N LEU A 70 1.85 -14.45 -13.88
CA LEU A 70 1.04 -15.03 -12.80
C LEU A 70 -0.29 -14.29 -12.61
N ALA A 71 -0.26 -12.96 -12.63
CA ALA A 71 -1.48 -12.17 -12.55
C ALA A 71 -2.41 -12.42 -13.74
N LYS A 72 -1.89 -12.70 -14.94
CA LYS A 72 -2.72 -13.04 -16.10
C LYS A 72 -3.41 -14.40 -15.90
N THR A 73 -2.70 -15.42 -15.42
CA THR A 73 -3.29 -16.75 -15.17
C THR A 73 -4.36 -16.72 -14.08
N TRP A 74 -4.15 -15.95 -13.02
CA TRP A 74 -5.17 -15.81 -11.96
C TRP A 74 -6.38 -14.99 -12.42
N ARG A 75 -6.19 -13.98 -13.30
CA ARG A 75 -7.33 -13.27 -13.92
C ARG A 75 -8.17 -14.18 -14.81
N THR A 76 -7.56 -15.10 -15.57
CA THR A 76 -8.32 -16.05 -16.40
C THR A 76 -9.06 -17.06 -15.52
N ALA A 77 -8.38 -17.65 -14.54
CA ALA A 77 -9.01 -18.56 -13.58
C ALA A 77 -10.19 -17.90 -12.83
N MET A 78 -10.03 -16.64 -12.41
CA MET A 78 -11.10 -15.85 -11.76
C MET A 78 -12.31 -15.64 -12.69
N LYS A 79 -12.09 -15.41 -13.99
CA LYS A 79 -13.17 -15.27 -14.98
C LYS A 79 -13.88 -16.61 -15.20
N GLU A 80 -13.14 -17.71 -15.28
CA GLU A 80 -13.70 -19.06 -15.47
C GLU A 80 -14.50 -19.51 -14.25
N ALA A 81 -13.99 -19.30 -13.04
CA ALA A 81 -14.71 -19.59 -11.80
C ALA A 81 -16.02 -18.78 -11.70
N SER A 82 -15.96 -17.50 -12.10
CA SER A 82 -17.14 -16.65 -12.18
C SER A 82 -18.18 -17.12 -13.21
N ALA A 83 -17.76 -17.75 -14.30
CA ALA A 83 -18.65 -18.24 -15.35
C ALA A 83 -19.30 -19.59 -14.99
N LYS A 84 -18.61 -20.41 -14.19
CA LYS A 84 -19.09 -21.72 -13.72
C LYS A 84 -20.03 -21.64 -12.51
N SER A 85 -20.13 -20.49 -11.85
CA SER A 85 -21.07 -20.29 -10.75
C SER A 85 -22.41 -19.83 -11.35
N PRO A 86 -23.42 -20.71 -11.51
CA PRO A 86 -24.72 -20.30 -12.02
C PRO A 86 -25.35 -19.32 -11.03
N SER A 87 -25.91 -18.23 -11.56
CA SER A 87 -26.76 -17.31 -10.81
C SER A 87 -28.04 -18.04 -10.40
N THR A 88 -28.00 -18.80 -9.31
CA THR A 88 -29.18 -19.37 -8.69
C THR A 88 -29.08 -19.16 -7.19
N SER A 89 -29.57 -18.01 -6.76
CA SER A 89 -30.19 -17.86 -5.46
C SER A 89 -31.53 -17.16 -5.70
N PRO A 90 -32.65 -17.91 -5.75
CA PRO A 90 -33.96 -17.31 -5.64
C PRO A 90 -34.16 -16.86 -4.18
N SER A 91 -34.90 -15.77 -4.00
CA SER A 91 -35.40 -15.23 -2.72
C SER A 91 -34.41 -14.57 -1.74
N GLY A 92 -34.50 -13.23 -1.67
CA GLY A 92 -34.94 -12.59 -0.42
C GLY A 92 -33.98 -12.45 0.77
N GLN A 93 -32.68 -12.68 0.63
CA GLN A 93 -31.71 -12.25 1.64
C GLN A 93 -30.63 -11.36 1.02
N GLU A 94 -30.85 -10.05 1.08
CA GLU A 94 -29.86 -9.01 0.83
C GLU A 94 -28.79 -9.01 1.95
N GLY A 95 -28.07 -10.12 2.09
CA GLY A 95 -26.80 -10.13 2.79
C GLY A 95 -25.77 -9.46 1.88
N SER A 96 -25.40 -8.22 2.19
CA SER A 96 -24.38 -7.45 1.49
C SER A 96 -22.99 -8.12 1.60
N SER A 97 -22.76 -9.19 0.84
CA SER A 97 -21.45 -9.83 0.76
C SER A 97 -20.43 -8.79 0.28
N ILE A 98 -19.51 -8.41 1.17
CA ILE A 98 -18.43 -7.44 0.90
C ILE A 98 -17.58 -7.90 -0.29
N LEU A 99 -17.45 -9.22 -0.47
CA LEU A 99 -16.73 -9.84 -1.58
C LEU A 99 -17.67 -10.20 -2.72
N SER A 100 -17.31 -9.80 -3.93
CA SER A 100 -18.01 -10.26 -5.13
C SER A 100 -17.76 -11.76 -5.37
N PRO A 101 -18.63 -12.47 -6.11
CA PRO A 101 -18.44 -13.89 -6.46
C PRO A 101 -17.10 -14.20 -7.15
N ARG A 102 -16.51 -13.20 -7.82
CA ARG A 102 -15.19 -13.33 -8.42
C ARG A 102 -14.06 -13.27 -7.39
N GLU A 103 -14.21 -12.40 -6.39
CA GLU A 103 -13.22 -12.20 -5.33
C GLU A 103 -13.27 -13.32 -4.29
N SER A 104 -14.44 -13.96 -4.11
CA SER A 104 -14.55 -15.16 -3.28
C SER A 104 -13.77 -16.36 -3.87
N ALA A 105 -13.57 -16.41 -5.19
CA ALA A 105 -12.86 -17.49 -5.87
C ALA A 105 -11.32 -17.40 -5.83
N ILE A 106 -10.75 -16.27 -5.40
CA ILE A 106 -9.30 -16.06 -5.35
C ILE A 106 -8.83 -15.72 -3.94
N THR A 107 -7.59 -16.10 -3.62
CA THR A 107 -6.95 -15.78 -2.34
C THR A 107 -6.52 -14.31 -2.27
N ARG A 108 -6.31 -13.79 -1.07
CA ARG A 108 -5.81 -12.45 -0.78
C ARG A 108 -4.48 -12.19 -1.47
N ALA A 109 -3.55 -13.15 -1.40
CA ALA A 109 -2.26 -13.10 -2.06
C ALA A 109 -2.40 -12.90 -3.59
N GLN A 110 -3.26 -13.69 -4.23
CA GLN A 110 -3.53 -13.59 -5.67
C GLN A 110 -4.18 -12.25 -6.02
N TRP A 111 -5.17 -11.81 -5.25
CA TRP A 111 -5.85 -10.53 -5.46
C TRP A 111 -4.88 -9.34 -5.40
N GLN A 112 -3.99 -9.32 -4.40
CA GLN A 112 -2.96 -8.30 -4.25
C GLN A 112 -2.00 -8.25 -5.46
N VAL A 113 -1.53 -9.42 -5.92
CA VAL A 113 -0.66 -9.49 -7.10
C VAL A 113 -1.35 -9.02 -8.39
N ILE A 114 -2.63 -9.36 -8.56
CA ILE A 114 -3.43 -8.92 -9.71
C ILE A 114 -3.50 -7.39 -9.77
N LEU A 115 -3.70 -6.73 -8.62
CA LEU A 115 -3.79 -5.28 -8.52
C LEU A 115 -2.43 -4.59 -8.74
N ARG A 116 -1.37 -5.10 -8.11
CA ARG A 116 -0.03 -4.49 -8.15
C ARG A 116 0.63 -4.64 -9.52
N SER A 117 0.55 -5.83 -10.12
CA SER A 117 1.20 -6.15 -11.41
C SER A 117 0.79 -5.22 -12.55
N ARG A 118 -0.46 -4.74 -12.58
CA ARG A 118 -0.92 -3.80 -13.62
C ARG A 118 -0.14 -2.48 -13.56
N LYS A 119 0.07 -1.95 -12.36
CA LYS A 119 0.78 -0.66 -12.17
C LYS A 119 2.25 -0.81 -12.52
N ASP A 120 2.88 -1.91 -12.13
CA ASP A 120 4.29 -2.14 -12.42
C ASP A 120 4.56 -2.38 -13.91
N MET A 121 3.66 -3.10 -14.60
CA MET A 121 3.75 -3.26 -16.05
C MET A 121 3.57 -1.95 -16.82
N LEU A 122 2.73 -1.03 -16.34
CA LEU A 122 2.58 0.31 -16.95
C LEU A 122 3.81 1.18 -16.75
N ARG A 123 4.53 1.02 -15.65
CA ARG A 123 5.78 1.75 -15.33
C ARG A 123 7.00 1.20 -16.07
N LEU A 124 6.99 -0.09 -16.41
CA LEU A 124 8.14 -0.81 -16.95
C LEU A 124 8.72 -0.22 -18.26
N PRO A 125 7.92 0.25 -19.24
CA PRO A 125 8.48 0.82 -20.47
C PRO A 125 9.30 2.09 -20.21
N VAL A 126 8.75 3.02 -19.41
CA VAL A 126 9.42 4.27 -19.04
C VAL A 126 10.70 3.97 -18.25
N PHE A 127 10.62 3.04 -17.29
CA PHE A 127 11.78 2.61 -16.53
C PHE A 127 12.84 1.92 -17.40
N GLY A 128 12.42 1.14 -18.39
CA GLY A 128 13.32 0.48 -19.34
C GLY A 128 14.10 1.47 -20.19
N ILE A 129 13.44 2.53 -20.68
CA ILE A 129 14.10 3.63 -21.40
C ILE A 129 15.09 4.35 -20.48
N LEU A 130 14.69 4.65 -19.24
CA LEU A 130 15.56 5.27 -18.25
C LEU A 130 16.82 4.43 -18.01
N LEU A 131 16.67 3.10 -17.85
CA LEU A 131 17.80 2.18 -17.66
C LEU A 131 18.71 2.11 -18.89
N LEU A 132 18.14 2.16 -20.10
CA LEU A 132 18.91 2.15 -21.34
C LEU A 132 19.75 3.44 -21.49
N VAL A 133 19.15 4.60 -21.22
CA VAL A 133 19.83 5.90 -21.36
C VAL A 133 20.85 6.14 -20.25
N MET A 134 20.51 5.77 -19.01
CA MET A 134 21.32 6.12 -17.83
C MET A 134 22.31 5.03 -17.43
N GLY A 135 22.05 3.77 -17.80
CA GLY A 135 22.90 2.63 -17.49
C GLY A 135 23.26 2.54 -16.01
N GLU A 136 24.55 2.68 -15.72
CA GLU A 136 25.14 2.59 -14.37
C GLU A 136 24.90 3.83 -13.50
N TRP A 137 24.57 4.99 -14.09
CA TRP A 137 24.31 6.23 -13.36
C TRP A 137 22.89 6.32 -12.78
N LEU A 138 22.03 5.36 -13.14
CA LEU A 138 20.63 5.33 -12.76
C LEU A 138 20.36 5.39 -11.23
N PRO A 139 21.13 4.72 -10.34
CA PRO A 139 20.93 4.81 -8.89
C PRO A 139 20.97 6.24 -8.33
N PHE A 140 21.77 7.14 -8.92
CA PHE A 140 21.89 8.52 -8.46
C PHE A 140 20.61 9.35 -8.73
N LEU A 141 19.91 9.06 -9.82
CA LEU A 141 18.74 9.83 -10.27
C LEU A 141 17.42 9.19 -9.84
N VAL A 142 17.41 7.88 -9.68
CA VAL A 142 16.20 7.12 -9.36
C VAL A 142 15.59 7.49 -8.01
N ILE A 143 16.37 8.01 -7.06
CA ILE A 143 15.85 8.54 -5.79
C ILE A 143 14.81 9.67 -6.00
N TRP A 144 14.88 10.40 -7.12
CA TRP A 144 13.94 11.47 -7.47
C TRP A 144 12.81 11.01 -8.40
N LEU A 145 12.95 9.84 -9.03
CA LEU A 145 12.06 9.30 -10.05
C LEU A 145 11.24 8.09 -9.56
N THR A 146 10.90 8.01 -8.27
CA THR A 146 10.09 6.92 -7.69
C THR A 146 8.75 6.63 -8.40
N PRO A 147 8.01 7.62 -8.94
CA PRO A 147 6.72 7.34 -9.59
C PRO A 147 6.80 6.43 -10.82
N VAL A 148 7.92 6.45 -11.54
CA VAL A 148 8.14 5.68 -12.76
C VAL A 148 8.84 4.35 -12.52
N VAL A 149 9.34 4.09 -11.31
CA VAL A 149 10.06 2.86 -10.97
C VAL A 149 9.06 1.78 -10.50
N PRO A 150 9.00 0.61 -11.17
CA PRO A 150 8.22 -0.54 -10.72
C PRO A 150 8.60 -0.97 -9.31
N GLU A 151 7.67 -1.52 -8.56
CA GLU A 151 7.89 -1.86 -7.15
C GLU A 151 9.09 -2.82 -6.95
N SER A 152 9.21 -3.85 -7.78
CA SER A 152 10.32 -4.81 -7.70
C SER A 152 11.69 -4.22 -8.06
N CYS A 153 11.75 -2.98 -8.56
CA CYS A 153 12.97 -2.25 -8.91
C CYS A 153 13.28 -1.10 -7.94
N ARG A 154 12.55 -0.97 -6.82
CA ARG A 154 12.76 0.11 -5.85
C ARG A 154 13.87 -0.22 -4.86
N ILE A 155 14.83 0.68 -4.73
CA ILE A 155 15.90 0.62 -3.75
C ILE A 155 15.33 0.89 -2.34
N PRO A 156 15.85 0.25 -1.27
CA PRO A 156 15.37 0.46 0.10
C PRO A 156 15.29 1.94 0.52
N ALA A 157 16.32 2.73 0.22
CA ALA A 157 16.34 4.17 0.52
C ALA A 157 15.20 4.95 -0.18
N GLN A 158 14.75 4.51 -1.36
CA GLN A 158 13.60 5.12 -2.02
C GLN A 158 12.30 4.83 -1.29
N VAL A 159 12.13 3.58 -0.84
CA VAL A 159 10.93 3.14 -0.11
C VAL A 159 10.84 3.90 1.21
N GLU A 160 11.94 4.00 1.95
CA GLU A 160 12.02 4.76 3.21
C GLU A 160 11.73 6.25 2.99
N ARG A 161 12.32 6.86 1.95
CA ARG A 161 12.06 8.27 1.60
C ARG A 161 10.60 8.50 1.20
N GLU A 162 9.99 7.57 0.47
CA GLU A 162 8.57 7.64 0.09
C GLU A 162 7.66 7.56 1.33
N GLN A 163 7.94 6.62 2.24
CA GLN A 163 7.22 6.48 3.51
C GLN A 163 7.38 7.73 4.38
N THR A 164 8.59 8.25 4.53
CA THR A 164 8.88 9.49 5.27
C THR A 164 8.10 10.69 4.71
N LYS A 165 8.11 10.86 3.38
CA LYS A 165 7.34 11.90 2.70
C LYS A 165 5.83 11.70 2.81
N LYS A 166 5.35 10.47 3.01
CA LYS A 166 3.93 10.17 3.23
C LYS A 166 3.50 10.57 4.64
N GLU A 167 4.23 10.12 5.65
CA GLU A 167 3.92 10.41 7.05
C GLU A 167 4.09 11.89 7.40
N THR A 168 5.14 12.54 6.91
CA THR A 168 5.33 14.00 7.12
C THR A 168 4.14 14.79 6.57
N ARG A 169 3.63 14.41 5.39
CA ARG A 169 2.45 15.04 4.80
C ARG A 169 1.18 14.75 5.60
N ARG A 170 0.99 13.52 6.08
CA ARG A 170 -0.15 13.17 6.94
C ARG A 170 -0.15 14.04 8.20
N ARG A 171 0.98 14.11 8.91
CA ARG A 171 1.15 14.94 10.11
C ARG A 171 0.88 16.42 9.85
N GLU A 172 1.40 16.97 8.76
CA GLU A 172 1.15 18.38 8.41
C GLU A 172 -0.33 18.63 8.09
N ARG A 173 -1.00 17.72 7.38
CA ARG A 173 -2.43 17.84 7.11
C ARG A 173 -3.28 17.71 8.38
N GLU A 174 -2.94 16.78 9.27
CA GLU A 174 -3.58 16.64 10.58
C GLU A 174 -3.42 17.93 11.41
N ARG A 175 -2.21 18.53 11.42
CA ARG A 175 -1.94 19.81 12.08
C ARG A 175 -2.81 20.94 11.52
N ARG A 176 -2.89 21.08 10.19
CA ARG A 176 -3.73 22.09 9.54
C ARG A 176 -5.21 21.87 9.87
N LEU A 177 -5.66 20.62 9.82
CA LEU A 177 -7.04 20.26 10.12
C LEU A 177 -7.42 20.59 11.56
N ALA A 178 -6.51 20.37 12.52
CA ALA A 178 -6.73 20.72 13.92
C ALA A 178 -6.91 22.23 14.12
N LEU A 179 -6.13 23.06 13.40
CA LEU A 179 -6.26 24.52 13.44
C LEU A 179 -7.58 25.02 12.82
N ASP A 180 -8.02 24.40 11.72
CA ASP A 180 -9.24 24.79 11.01
C ASP A 180 -10.51 24.08 11.53
N ALA A 181 -10.40 23.17 12.50
CA ALA A 181 -11.50 22.33 12.97
C ALA A 181 -12.74 23.15 13.39
N HIS A 182 -12.55 24.22 14.16
CA HIS A 182 -13.65 25.09 14.59
C HIS A 182 -14.39 25.75 13.41
N ARG A 183 -13.63 26.23 12.42
CA ARG A 183 -14.20 26.86 11.20
C ARG A 183 -14.99 25.85 10.37
N LEU A 184 -14.47 24.63 10.24
CA LEU A 184 -15.10 23.55 9.48
C LEU A 184 -16.38 23.06 10.16
N LEU A 185 -16.38 22.94 11.49
CA LEU A 185 -17.58 22.62 12.27
C LEU A 185 -18.65 23.69 12.08
N ALA A 186 -18.28 24.98 12.16
CA ALA A 186 -19.22 26.08 11.96
C ALA A 186 -19.85 26.07 10.56
N ARG A 187 -19.08 25.72 9.53
CA ARG A 187 -19.54 25.67 8.14
C ARG A 187 -20.60 24.60 7.87
N ASP A 188 -20.52 23.47 8.56
CA ASP A 188 -21.43 22.33 8.34
C ASP A 188 -22.61 22.30 9.32
N ARG A 189 -22.64 23.17 10.34
CA ARG A 189 -23.82 23.38 11.19
C ARG A 189 -24.98 23.90 10.34
N LYS A 190 -25.98 23.05 10.09
CA LYS A 190 -27.28 23.48 9.56
C LYS A 190 -28.06 24.20 10.67
N VAL A 191 -28.38 25.47 10.44
CA VAL A 191 -29.24 26.28 11.32
C VAL A 191 -30.56 25.54 11.56
N GLY A 192 -30.88 25.23 12.83
CA GLY A 192 -32.12 24.56 13.23
C GLY A 192 -32.03 23.06 13.52
N THR A 193 -30.87 22.42 13.34
CA THR A 193 -30.65 21.03 13.75
C THR A 193 -29.65 21.00 14.90
N GLY A 194 -30.12 20.69 16.12
CA GLY A 194 -29.31 20.57 17.33
C GLY A 194 -28.37 19.36 17.31
N GLN A 195 -27.58 19.20 16.26
CA GLN A 195 -26.61 18.10 16.16
C GLN A 195 -25.46 18.37 17.13
N ALA A 196 -25.45 17.62 18.23
CA ALA A 196 -24.26 17.42 19.05
C ALA A 196 -23.08 17.03 18.14
N ALA A 197 -21.88 17.52 18.45
CA ALA A 197 -20.68 17.21 17.69
C ALA A 197 -20.51 15.68 17.60
N GLN A 198 -20.78 15.11 16.44
CA GLN A 198 -20.65 13.66 16.26
C GLN A 198 -19.17 13.29 16.38
N ALA A 199 -18.88 12.26 17.16
CA ALA A 199 -17.53 11.72 17.26
C ALA A 199 -17.06 11.30 15.86
N ILE A 200 -15.86 11.72 15.47
CA ILE A 200 -15.32 11.40 14.14
C ILE A 200 -15.22 9.87 14.02
N PRO A 201 -15.90 9.26 13.04
CA PRO A 201 -15.94 7.81 12.95
C PRO A 201 -14.57 7.25 12.62
N SER A 202 -14.27 6.07 13.16
CA SER A 202 -13.04 5.37 12.81
C SER A 202 -13.17 4.78 11.39
N PRO A 203 -12.11 4.76 10.56
CA PRO A 203 -12.23 4.32 9.17
C PRO A 203 -12.83 2.92 8.97
N GLN A 204 -12.65 2.01 9.94
CA GLN A 204 -13.18 0.64 9.91
C GLN A 204 -14.69 0.57 10.08
N ALA A 205 -15.26 1.53 10.80
CA ALA A 205 -16.68 1.56 11.14
C ALA A 205 -17.52 2.26 10.07
N VAL A 206 -16.89 2.94 9.10
CA VAL A 206 -17.58 3.73 8.08
C VAL A 206 -18.03 2.82 6.94
N GLN A 207 -19.34 2.64 6.81
CA GLN A 207 -19.92 1.98 5.64
C GLN A 207 -19.83 2.86 4.39
N LEU A 208 -19.80 2.23 3.21
CA LEU A 208 -19.62 2.94 1.93
C LEU A 208 -20.76 3.93 1.63
N ASP A 209 -21.97 3.59 2.03
CA ASP A 209 -23.16 4.43 1.82
C ASP A 209 -23.17 5.65 2.73
N ASP A 210 -22.60 5.53 3.93
CA ASP A 210 -22.53 6.62 4.91
C ASP A 210 -21.52 7.70 4.55
N VAL A 211 -20.55 7.41 3.67
CA VAL A 211 -19.56 8.40 3.19
C VAL A 211 -20.25 9.64 2.59
N LYS A 212 -21.43 9.48 1.99
CA LYS A 212 -22.19 10.62 1.42
C LYS A 212 -22.77 11.54 2.50
N ARG A 213 -23.04 11.01 3.68
CA ARG A 213 -23.68 11.71 4.82
C ARG A 213 -22.67 12.40 5.72
N LEU A 214 -21.40 12.03 5.63
CA LEU A 214 -20.33 12.64 6.43
C LEU A 214 -20.20 14.14 6.18
N ASP A 215 -19.97 14.86 7.27
CA ASP A 215 -19.60 16.27 7.30
C ASP A 215 -18.19 16.49 6.75
N LEU A 216 -17.86 17.74 6.45
CA LEU A 216 -16.59 18.14 5.85
C LEU A 216 -15.40 17.82 6.77
N LEU A 217 -15.54 18.02 8.09
CA LEU A 217 -14.47 17.73 9.03
C LEU A 217 -14.21 16.23 9.09
N SER A 218 -15.24 15.38 9.18
CA SER A 218 -15.04 13.92 9.15
C SER A 218 -14.47 13.45 7.80
N LEU A 219 -14.95 13.99 6.68
CA LEU A 219 -14.41 13.67 5.35
C LEU A 219 -12.91 14.03 5.26
N LEU A 220 -12.52 15.21 5.74
CA LEU A 220 -11.12 15.62 5.76
C LEU A 220 -10.31 14.78 6.72
N THR A 221 -10.82 14.48 7.92
CA THR A 221 -10.10 13.65 8.91
C THR A 221 -9.85 12.24 8.40
N LEU A 222 -10.85 11.60 7.79
CA LEU A 222 -10.67 10.29 7.17
C LEU A 222 -9.74 10.37 5.97
N SER A 223 -9.87 11.41 5.14
CA SER A 223 -9.07 11.56 3.92
C SER A 223 -7.59 11.85 4.23
N THR A 224 -7.31 12.59 5.31
CA THR A 224 -5.95 12.84 5.79
C THR A 224 -5.33 11.56 6.35
N LYS A 225 -6.05 10.85 7.22
CA LYS A 225 -5.60 9.56 7.78
C LYS A 225 -5.30 8.53 6.70
N LEU A 226 -6.22 8.34 5.75
CA LEU A 226 -6.09 7.36 4.66
C LEU A 226 -5.28 7.87 3.44
N ASP A 227 -4.80 9.12 3.46
CA ASP A 227 -4.07 9.79 2.36
C ASP A 227 -4.80 9.69 1.00
N THR A 228 -6.11 9.96 0.97
CA THR A 228 -6.96 9.73 -0.22
C THR A 228 -7.04 10.90 -1.20
N HIS A 229 -6.67 12.12 -0.78
CA HIS A 229 -6.67 13.30 -1.66
C HIS A 229 -5.26 13.66 -2.16
N SER A 230 -5.21 14.17 -3.38
CA SER A 230 -3.97 14.55 -4.07
C SER A 230 -3.22 15.66 -3.32
N LYS A 231 -1.89 15.63 -3.42
CA LYS A 231 -1.00 16.70 -2.92
C LYS A 231 -1.22 18.04 -3.61
N PHE A 232 -1.86 18.03 -4.78
CA PHE A 232 -2.22 19.23 -5.52
C PHE A 232 -3.07 20.19 -4.67
N TRP A 233 -3.97 19.67 -3.84
CA TRP A 233 -4.79 20.48 -2.94
C TRP A 233 -3.96 21.16 -1.85
N ASP A 234 -2.96 20.46 -1.30
CA ASP A 234 -2.04 21.02 -0.33
C ASP A 234 -1.16 22.11 -0.94
N PHE A 235 -0.75 21.91 -2.20
CA PHE A 235 0.07 22.84 -2.96
C PHE A 235 -0.66 24.14 -3.26
N LEU A 236 -1.95 24.07 -3.62
CA LEU A 236 -2.77 25.25 -3.86
C LEU A 236 -3.28 25.92 -2.58
N PHE A 237 -3.06 25.33 -1.41
CA PHE A 237 -3.62 25.79 -0.13
C PHE A 237 -5.16 25.91 -0.17
N ILE A 238 -5.83 25.06 -0.96
CA ILE A 238 -7.30 25.04 -1.13
C ILE A 238 -7.85 23.76 -0.54
N THR A 239 -8.95 23.87 0.22
CA THR A 239 -9.68 22.70 0.73
C THR A 239 -10.29 21.90 -0.43
N PRO A 240 -10.03 20.58 -0.53
CA PRO A 240 -10.65 19.76 -1.57
C PRO A 240 -12.18 19.79 -1.48
N PRO A 241 -12.89 19.85 -2.62
CA PRO A 241 -14.35 19.84 -2.61
C PRO A 241 -14.90 18.49 -2.12
N LYS A 242 -16.07 18.49 -1.49
CA LYS A 242 -16.71 17.29 -0.89
C LYS A 242 -16.82 16.12 -1.87
N GLY A 243 -17.11 16.37 -3.14
CA GLY A 243 -17.20 15.32 -4.17
C GLY A 243 -15.89 14.55 -4.37
N VAL A 244 -14.75 15.26 -4.40
CA VAL A 244 -13.42 14.65 -4.56
C VAL A 244 -13.04 13.84 -3.31
N LEU A 245 -13.33 14.37 -2.12
CA LEU A 245 -13.10 13.66 -0.86
C LEU A 245 -13.91 12.37 -0.78
N ARG A 246 -15.21 12.45 -1.10
CA ARG A 246 -16.11 11.29 -1.10
C ARG A 246 -15.65 10.23 -2.08
N TRP A 247 -15.33 10.60 -3.31
CA TRP A 247 -14.87 9.65 -4.32
C TRP A 247 -13.57 8.94 -3.89
N GLY A 248 -12.58 9.70 -3.40
CA GLY A 248 -11.31 9.15 -2.93
C GLY A 248 -11.48 8.21 -1.74
N LEU A 249 -12.32 8.60 -0.78
CA LEU A 249 -12.65 7.79 0.39
C LEU A 249 -13.43 6.53 0.04
N GLN A 250 -14.48 6.61 -0.78
CA GLN A 250 -15.26 5.45 -1.20
C GLN A 250 -14.36 4.42 -1.89
N ARG A 251 -13.46 4.86 -2.77
CA ARG A 251 -12.50 3.97 -3.43
C ARG A 251 -11.57 3.29 -2.43
N GLN A 252 -11.02 4.03 -1.47
CA GLN A 252 -10.08 3.49 -0.49
C GLN A 252 -10.77 2.58 0.53
N LEU A 253 -11.93 2.97 1.06
CA LEU A 253 -12.72 2.15 1.97
C LEU A 253 -13.21 0.88 1.28
N SER A 254 -13.62 0.95 0.02
CA SER A 254 -14.01 -0.25 -0.75
C SER A 254 -12.84 -1.22 -0.89
N TYR A 255 -11.64 -0.69 -1.17
CA TYR A 255 -10.41 -1.51 -1.17
C TYR A 255 -10.12 -2.12 0.20
N LEU A 256 -10.19 -1.34 1.28
CA LEU A 256 -9.89 -1.81 2.64
C LEU A 256 -10.91 -2.83 3.14
N HIS A 257 -12.21 -2.65 2.87
CA HIS A 257 -13.24 -3.61 3.23
C HIS A 257 -13.00 -4.97 2.57
N LYS A 258 -12.62 -4.95 1.28
CA LYS A 258 -12.26 -6.17 0.53
C LYS A 258 -11.00 -6.81 1.08
N ASP A 259 -9.93 -6.05 1.29
CA ASP A 259 -8.68 -6.57 1.84
C ASP A 259 -8.90 -7.14 3.27
N ASP A 260 -9.69 -6.47 4.12
CA ASP A 260 -10.04 -6.97 5.45
C ASP A 260 -10.83 -8.27 5.40
N ALA A 261 -11.82 -8.39 4.50
CA ALA A 261 -12.61 -9.61 4.33
C ALA A 261 -11.73 -10.77 3.82
N LEU A 262 -10.82 -10.49 2.87
CA LEU A 262 -9.87 -11.47 2.36
C LEU A 262 -8.84 -11.90 3.43
N ILE A 263 -8.35 -10.95 4.24
CA ILE A 263 -7.43 -11.24 5.35
C ILE A 263 -8.11 -12.13 6.39
N GLN A 264 -9.34 -11.80 6.81
CA GLN A 264 -10.09 -12.60 7.77
C GLN A 264 -10.35 -14.02 7.23
N ARG A 265 -10.77 -14.14 5.96
CA ARG A 265 -11.06 -15.42 5.31
C ARG A 265 -9.83 -16.32 5.17
N ASP A 266 -8.69 -15.74 4.77
CA ASP A 266 -7.54 -16.55 4.33
C ASP A 266 -6.54 -16.88 5.45
N GLY A 267 -6.80 -16.48 6.71
CA GLY A 267 -6.00 -16.88 7.87
C GLY A 267 -5.79 -15.81 8.95
N GLY A 268 -6.50 -14.69 8.87
CA GLY A 268 -6.42 -13.60 9.84
C GLY A 268 -5.19 -12.71 9.67
N TRP A 269 -5.19 -11.59 10.41
CA TRP A 269 -4.11 -10.61 10.36
C TRP A 269 -2.81 -11.11 11.00
N GLN A 270 -2.90 -12.10 11.90
CA GLN A 270 -1.77 -12.75 12.54
C GLN A 270 -0.90 -13.50 11.51
N GLY A 271 -1.55 -14.11 10.50
CA GLY A 271 -0.87 -14.86 9.44
C GLY A 271 -0.20 -14.02 8.36
N LEU A 272 -0.24 -12.69 8.45
CA LEU A 272 0.48 -11.81 7.53
C LEU A 272 1.99 -11.87 7.78
N GLY A 273 2.76 -11.98 6.71
CA GLY A 273 4.22 -11.85 6.73
C GLY A 273 4.66 -10.41 6.97
N LYS A 274 5.91 -10.21 7.39
CA LYS A 274 6.46 -8.90 7.78
C LYS A 274 6.20 -7.78 6.77
N GLU A 275 6.45 -8.03 5.49
CA GLU A 275 6.26 -7.04 4.42
C GLU A 275 4.79 -6.68 4.22
N GLU A 276 3.89 -7.67 4.32
CA GLU A 276 2.44 -7.45 4.19
C GLU A 276 1.85 -6.79 5.43
N VAL A 277 2.38 -7.04 6.63
CA VAL A 277 2.04 -6.29 7.86
C VAL A 277 2.37 -4.81 7.67
N GLN A 278 3.58 -4.49 7.20
CA GLN A 278 3.98 -3.11 6.97
C GLN A 278 3.08 -2.43 5.92
N ARG A 279 2.81 -3.09 4.79
CA ARG A 279 1.90 -2.57 3.75
C ARG A 279 0.49 -2.34 4.30
N ALA A 280 -0.07 -3.34 4.98
CA ALA A 280 -1.40 -3.28 5.56
C ALA A 280 -1.52 -2.10 6.54
N CYS A 281 -0.48 -1.83 7.32
CA CYS A 281 -0.41 -0.66 8.20
C CYS A 281 -0.44 0.66 7.42
N VAL A 282 0.41 0.78 6.40
CA VAL A 282 0.52 1.99 5.56
C VAL A 282 -0.80 2.29 4.81
N GLU A 283 -1.50 1.26 4.36
CA GLU A 283 -2.80 1.35 3.66
C GLU A 283 -3.95 1.77 4.58
N ARG A 284 -3.87 1.39 5.86
CA ARG A 284 -4.84 1.72 6.93
C ARG A 284 -4.56 3.04 7.63
N GLY A 285 -3.47 3.71 7.28
CA GLY A 285 -3.13 5.03 7.80
C GLY A 285 -2.28 5.01 9.08
N PHE A 286 -1.58 3.92 9.36
CA PHE A 286 -0.66 3.83 10.51
C PHE A 286 0.76 4.25 10.13
N ASP A 287 1.44 4.89 11.08
CA ASP A 287 2.87 5.24 10.97
C ASP A 287 3.73 3.99 11.17
N VAL A 288 4.59 3.69 10.19
CA VAL A 288 5.50 2.54 10.21
C VAL A 288 6.97 2.94 10.38
N LEU A 289 7.28 4.24 10.39
CA LEU A 289 8.66 4.72 10.43
C LEU A 289 9.29 4.44 11.80
N GLY A 290 10.41 3.71 11.79
CA GLY A 290 11.12 3.32 13.01
C GLY A 290 10.33 2.39 13.93
N LYS A 291 9.22 1.79 13.47
CA LYS A 291 8.40 0.88 14.28
C LYS A 291 8.87 -0.56 14.14
N SER A 292 8.82 -1.30 15.25
CA SER A 292 9.09 -2.73 15.23
C SER A 292 7.93 -3.49 14.57
N GLU A 293 8.17 -4.73 14.13
CA GLU A 293 7.10 -5.59 13.63
C GLU A 293 6.00 -5.82 14.67
N GLY A 294 6.39 -5.97 15.95
CA GLY A 294 5.45 -6.14 17.06
C GLY A 294 4.51 -4.93 17.22
N ASP A 295 5.02 -3.71 17.07
CA ASP A 295 4.20 -2.49 17.17
C ASP A 295 3.22 -2.37 16.01
N MET A 296 3.66 -2.72 14.79
CA MET A 296 2.77 -2.75 13.62
C MET A 296 1.67 -3.81 13.77
N ARG A 297 2.01 -4.99 14.32
CA ARG A 297 1.02 -6.04 14.62
C ARG A 297 0.03 -5.59 15.69
N LYS A 298 0.46 -4.88 16.74
CA LYS A 298 -0.45 -4.27 17.73
C LYS A 298 -1.40 -3.25 17.10
N ALA A 299 -0.90 -2.42 16.18
CA ALA A 299 -1.74 -1.47 15.45
C ALA A 299 -2.82 -2.17 14.61
N LEU A 300 -2.46 -3.24 13.91
CA LEU A 300 -3.43 -4.08 13.18
C LEU A 300 -4.41 -4.78 14.12
N ALA A 301 -3.94 -5.31 15.25
CA ALA A 301 -4.84 -5.90 16.26
C ALA A 301 -5.91 -4.90 16.70
N GLY A 302 -5.51 -3.65 16.97
CA GLY A 302 -6.45 -2.57 17.29
C GLY A 302 -7.36 -2.17 16.11
N TRP A 303 -6.91 -2.32 14.86
CA TRP A 303 -7.77 -2.12 13.69
C TRP A 303 -8.90 -3.16 13.64
N TYR A 304 -8.56 -4.43 13.79
CA TYR A 304 -9.53 -5.53 13.72
C TYR A 304 -10.39 -5.68 14.98
N ALA A 305 -9.94 -5.19 16.14
CA ALA A 305 -10.74 -5.19 17.37
C ALA A 305 -11.87 -4.15 17.40
N ARG A 306 -11.81 -3.14 16.51
CA ARG A 306 -12.81 -2.06 16.40
C ARG A 306 -13.80 -2.25 15.25
N LYS A 307 -13.78 -3.41 14.62
CA LYS A 307 -14.66 -3.79 13.51
C LYS A 307 -15.73 -4.72 14.05
#